data_AF-A0A950HM49-F1
#
_entry.id   AF-A0A950HM49-F1
#
_cell.length_a   1.000
_cell.length_b   1.000
_cell.length_c   1.000
_cell.angle_alpha   90.00
_cell.angle_beta   90.00
_cell.angle_gamma   90.00
#
_symmetry.space_group_name_H-M   'P 1'
#
loop_
_entity.id
_entity.type
_entity.pdbx_description
1 polymer ?
#
loop_
_entity_poly.entity_id
_entity_poly.type
_entity_poly.pdbx_seq_one_letter_code
_entity_poly.pdbx_strand_id
1 'polypeptide(L)'
;MRYQLECIHSSTHELTEIDLVDELRTGRLPLAGEERQAAEELLGATGAEPRARLGLPADADADAVRRAAERQLARWRRCASHPGSTRAVRDAAEVLVQTCEELLAQARTDG
;
A
#
# COMPACT_ATOMS: atom_id res chain seq x y z
N MET A 1 0.69 -0.16 27.56
CA MET A 1 1.92 -0.47 26.80
C MET A 1 1.53 -1.12 25.47
N ARG A 2 1.20 -0.33 24.44
CA ARG A 2 1.00 -0.78 23.04
C ARG A 2 1.61 0.22 22.04
N TYR A 3 1.51 1.51 22.38
CA TYR A 3 2.07 2.64 21.61
C TYR A 3 3.54 2.54 21.18
N GLN A 4 4.42 1.92 21.97
CA GLN A 4 5.85 1.86 21.61
C GLN A 4 6.16 0.89 20.47
N LEU A 5 5.34 -0.14 20.27
CA LEU A 5 5.50 -1.06 19.14
C LEU A 5 4.94 -0.46 17.85
N GLU A 6 3.84 0.30 17.93
CA GLU A 6 3.21 0.97 16.79
C GLU A 6 4.14 2.01 16.15
N CYS A 7 4.83 2.84 16.94
CA CYS A 7 5.78 3.82 16.39
C CYS A 7 6.98 3.17 15.69
N ILE A 8 7.54 2.09 16.26
CA ILE A 8 8.70 1.40 15.68
C ILE A 8 8.29 0.66 14.40
N HIS A 9 7.09 0.07 14.38
CA HIS A 9 6.55 -0.56 13.18
C HIS A 9 6.26 0.46 12.08
N SER A 10 5.63 1.60 12.40
CA SER A 10 5.41 2.68 11.43
C SER A 10 6.71 3.20 10.84
N SER A 11 7.75 3.47 11.65
CA SER A 11 9.04 3.95 11.13
C SER A 11 9.76 2.91 10.27
N THR A 12 9.63 1.62 10.58
CA THR A 12 10.22 0.54 9.76
C THR A 12 9.45 0.34 8.46
N HIS A 13 8.13 0.43 8.52
CA HIS A 13 7.25 0.31 7.37
C HIS A 13 7.45 1.48 6.40
N GLU A 14 7.55 2.72 6.90
CA GLU A 14 7.82 3.91 6.09
C GLU A 14 9.16 3.80 5.33
N LEU A 15 10.22 3.28 5.97
CA LEU A 15 11.48 2.98 5.29
C LEU A 15 11.34 1.88 4.23
N THR A 16 10.56 0.84 4.53
CA THR A 16 10.30 -0.26 3.58
C THR A 16 9.52 0.23 2.36
N GLU A 17 8.60 1.18 2.51
CA GLU A 17 7.90 1.83 1.40
C GLU A 17 8.87 2.62 0.51
N ILE A 18 9.83 3.34 1.11
CA ILE A 18 10.85 4.09 0.36
C ILE A 18 11.74 3.15 -0.46
N ASP A 19 12.22 2.06 0.15
CA ASP A 19 13.00 1.04 -0.55
C ASP A 19 12.19 0.44 -1.70
N LEU A 20 10.89 0.18 -1.48
CA LEU A 20 10.01 -0.37 -2.50
C LEU A 20 9.81 0.60 -3.68
N VAL A 21 9.76 1.91 -3.44
CA VAL A 21 9.74 2.93 -4.51
C VAL A 21 11.03 2.91 -5.34
N ASP A 22 12.19 2.71 -4.72
CA ASP A 22 13.46 2.57 -5.45
C ASP A 22 13.49 1.29 -6.32
N GLU A 23 13.04 0.17 -5.77
CA GLU A 23 12.92 -1.10 -6.51
C GLU A 23 11.99 -0.98 -7.74
N LEU A 24 10.86 -0.27 -7.59
CA LEU A 24 9.93 0.01 -8.69
C LEU A 24 10.57 0.92 -9.75
N ARG A 25 11.25 1.99 -9.34
CA ARG A 25 11.91 2.94 -10.24
C ARG A 25 13.06 2.32 -11.02
N THR A 26 13.86 1.50 -10.36
CA THR A 26 15.00 0.80 -10.96
C THR A 26 14.58 -0.40 -11.83
N GLY A 27 13.28 -0.78 -11.80
CA GLY A 27 12.74 -1.88 -12.59
C GLY A 27 13.13 -3.26 -12.08
N ARG A 28 13.59 -3.36 -10.83
CA ARG A 28 13.95 -4.63 -10.17
C ARG A 28 12.71 -5.45 -9.80
N LEU A 29 11.54 -4.83 -9.74
CA LEU A 29 10.26 -5.51 -9.58
C LEU A 29 9.57 -5.76 -10.94
N PRO A 30 9.24 -7.02 -11.27
CA PRO A 30 8.54 -7.35 -12.50
C PRO A 30 7.02 -7.09 -12.35
N LEU A 31 6.63 -5.89 -11.93
CA LEU A 31 5.26 -5.41 -11.95
C LEU A 31 5.04 -4.61 -13.24
N ALA A 32 3.96 -4.91 -13.96
CA ALA A 32 3.68 -4.31 -15.27
C ALA A 32 2.40 -3.48 -15.27
N GLY A 33 2.38 -2.40 -16.06
CA GLY A 33 1.20 -1.59 -16.34
C GLY A 33 0.45 -1.15 -15.08
N GLU A 34 -0.80 -1.58 -14.97
CA GLU A 34 -1.72 -1.22 -13.88
C GLU A 34 -1.28 -1.72 -12.49
N GLU A 35 -0.46 -2.77 -12.40
CA GLU A 35 0.09 -3.24 -11.10
C GLU A 35 1.16 -2.31 -10.59
N ARG A 36 2.06 -1.90 -11.48
CA ARG A 36 3.10 -0.92 -11.14
C ARG A 36 2.49 0.41 -10.75
N GLN A 37 1.59 0.96 -11.57
CA GLN A 37 0.97 2.26 -11.28
C GLN A 37 0.24 2.25 -9.93
N ALA A 38 -0.54 1.21 -9.66
CA ALA A 38 -1.28 1.11 -8.41
C ALA A 38 -0.38 0.91 -7.18
N ALA A 39 0.79 0.26 -7.35
CA ALA A 39 1.79 0.17 -6.29
C ALA A 39 2.43 1.55 -6.04
N GLU A 40 2.81 2.27 -7.10
CA GLU A 40 3.38 3.62 -7.01
C GLU A 40 2.39 4.60 -6.34
N GLU A 41 1.11 4.57 -6.71
CA GLU A 41 0.04 5.36 -6.08
C GLU A 41 -0.08 5.05 -4.58
N LEU A 42 -0.17 3.78 -4.19
CA LEU A 42 -0.27 3.37 -2.79
C LEU A 42 0.93 3.80 -1.94
N LEU A 43 2.13 3.77 -2.52
CA LEU A 43 3.36 4.23 -1.87
C LEU A 43 3.44 5.76 -1.78
N GLY A 44 2.50 6.47 -2.40
CA GLY A 44 2.35 7.92 -2.31
C GLY A 44 3.02 8.69 -3.45
N ALA A 45 3.23 8.09 -4.61
CA ALA A 45 3.74 8.79 -5.80
C ALA A 45 2.86 9.99 -6.19
N THR A 46 1.58 9.96 -5.84
CA THR A 46 0.58 11.01 -6.10
C THR A 46 0.22 11.84 -4.86
N GLY A 47 0.79 11.53 -3.69
CA GLY A 47 0.53 12.21 -2.41
C GLY A 47 0.43 11.24 -1.23
N ALA A 48 0.69 11.73 -0.01
CA ALA A 48 0.66 10.93 1.22
C ALA A 48 -0.74 10.77 1.83
N GLU A 49 -1.72 11.56 1.40
CA GLU A 49 -3.08 11.47 1.92
C GLU A 49 -3.78 10.16 1.48
N PRO A 50 -4.63 9.56 2.33
CA PRO A 50 -5.33 8.31 2.00
C PRO A 50 -6.07 8.31 0.67
N ARG A 51 -6.69 9.43 0.30
CA ARG A 51 -7.41 9.58 -0.97
C ARG A 51 -6.45 9.55 -2.16
N ALA A 52 -5.36 10.30 -2.09
CA ALA A 52 -4.33 10.33 -3.13
C ALA A 52 -3.66 8.96 -3.30
N ARG A 53 -3.33 8.29 -2.19
CA ARG A 53 -2.77 6.92 -2.18
C ARG A 53 -3.67 5.87 -2.81
N LEU A 54 -4.98 6.10 -2.83
CA LEU A 54 -5.98 5.21 -3.42
C LEU A 54 -6.43 5.63 -4.82
N GLY A 55 -5.80 6.66 -5.41
CA GLY A 55 -6.20 7.23 -6.70
C GLY A 55 -7.61 7.84 -6.68
N LEU A 56 -8.10 8.24 -5.50
CA LEU A 56 -9.43 8.81 -5.31
C LEU A 56 -9.39 10.36 -5.37
N PRO A 57 -10.50 10.98 -5.80
CA PRO A 57 -10.70 12.43 -5.66
C PRO A 57 -10.55 12.90 -4.21
N ALA A 58 -10.09 14.13 -4.02
CA ALA A 58 -9.89 14.72 -2.69
C ALA A 58 -11.21 14.91 -1.89
N ASP A 59 -12.35 14.97 -2.58
CA ASP A 59 -13.70 15.07 -2.01
C ASP A 59 -14.37 13.70 -1.80
N ALA A 60 -13.68 12.59 -2.07
CA ALA A 60 -14.22 11.26 -1.84
C ALA A 60 -14.59 11.04 -0.37
N ASP A 61 -15.77 10.46 -0.14
CA ASP A 61 -16.24 10.12 1.19
C ASP A 61 -15.43 8.98 1.83
N ALA A 62 -15.54 8.83 3.15
CA ALA A 62 -14.83 7.80 3.89
C ALA A 62 -15.21 6.37 3.45
N ASP A 63 -16.41 6.18 2.91
CA ASP A 63 -16.88 4.88 2.44
C ASP A 63 -16.25 4.50 1.09
N ALA A 64 -16.01 5.48 0.20
CA ALA A 64 -15.25 5.33 -1.03
C ALA A 64 -13.79 5.00 -0.73
N VAL A 65 -13.17 5.68 0.24
CA VAL A 65 -11.82 5.37 0.75
C VAL A 65 -11.76 3.93 1.24
N ARG A 66 -12.68 3.54 2.14
CA ARG A 66 -12.74 2.17 2.68
C ARG A 66 -12.86 1.12 1.57
N ARG A 67 -13.82 1.28 0.66
CA ARG A 67 -14.02 0.32 -0.45
C ARG A 67 -12.81 0.25 -1.37
N ALA A 68 -12.15 1.38 -1.65
CA ALA A 68 -10.96 1.39 -2.50
C ALA A 68 -9.79 0.67 -1.82
N ALA A 69 -9.56 0.91 -0.53
CA ALA A 69 -8.54 0.22 0.24
C ALA A 69 -8.83 -1.29 0.33
N GLU A 70 -10.08 -1.71 0.52
CA GLU A 70 -10.46 -3.13 0.52
C GLU A 70 -10.20 -3.81 -0.84
N ARG A 71 -10.47 -3.12 -1.96
CA ARG A 71 -10.18 -3.64 -3.31
C ARG A 71 -8.67 -3.84 -3.52
N GLN A 72 -7.87 -2.84 -3.14
CA GLN A 72 -6.42 -2.91 -3.24
C GLN A 72 -5.84 -4.00 -2.33
N LEU A 73 -6.34 -4.10 -1.09
CA LEU A 73 -5.96 -5.14 -0.14
C LEU A 73 -6.21 -6.56 -0.72
N ALA A 74 -7.41 -6.79 -1.28
CA ALA A 74 -7.74 -8.07 -1.88
C ALA A 74 -6.82 -8.42 -3.07
N ARG A 75 -6.47 -7.42 -3.89
CA ARG A 75 -5.53 -7.56 -5.00
C ARG A 75 -4.15 -7.97 -4.51
N TRP A 76 -3.57 -7.23 -3.56
CA TRP A 76 -2.20 -7.49 -3.10
C TRP A 76 -2.08 -8.79 -2.30
N ARG A 77 -3.11 -9.16 -1.53
CA ARG A 77 -3.19 -10.50 -0.91
C ARG A 77 -3.17 -11.62 -1.94
N ARG A 78 -3.86 -11.46 -3.08
CA ARG A 78 -3.82 -12.42 -4.19
C ARG A 78 -2.43 -12.47 -4.83
N CYS A 79 -1.75 -11.34 -5.01
CA CYS A 79 -0.38 -11.30 -5.55
C CYS A 79 0.63 -11.96 -4.61
N ALA A 80 0.54 -11.71 -3.30
CA ALA A 80 1.41 -12.30 -2.27
C ALA A 80 1.23 -13.83 -2.17
N SER A 81 -0.01 -14.32 -2.31
CA SER A 81 -0.33 -15.75 -2.27
C SER A 81 -0.17 -16.47 -3.62
N HIS A 82 0.15 -15.76 -4.71
CA HIS A 82 0.22 -16.37 -6.03
C HIS A 82 1.49 -17.24 -6.19
N PRO A 83 1.37 -18.53 -6.54
CA PRO A 83 2.53 -19.43 -6.65
C PRO A 83 3.52 -19.02 -7.75
N GLY A 84 3.01 -18.40 -8.82
CA GLY A 84 3.82 -17.92 -9.94
C GLY A 84 4.57 -16.60 -9.70
N SER A 85 4.30 -15.91 -8.59
CA SER A 85 4.99 -14.67 -8.25
C SER A 85 6.45 -14.94 -7.85
N THR A 86 7.35 -14.05 -8.24
CA THR A 86 8.73 -14.07 -7.72
C THR A 86 8.73 -13.70 -6.24
N ARG A 87 9.81 -14.04 -5.52
CA ARG A 87 9.95 -13.64 -4.12
C ARG A 87 9.86 -12.13 -3.95
N ALA A 88 10.53 -11.35 -4.82
CA ALA A 88 10.47 -9.90 -4.79
C ALA A 88 9.04 -9.35 -4.96
N VAL A 89 8.22 -9.95 -5.84
CA VAL A 89 6.81 -9.55 -6.01
C VAL A 89 5.99 -9.90 -4.77
N ARG A 90 6.24 -11.04 -4.12
CA ARG A 90 5.55 -11.40 -2.88
C ARG A 90 5.91 -10.46 -1.74
N ASP A 91 7.20 -10.20 -1.55
CA ASP A 91 7.71 -9.28 -0.53
C ASP A 91 7.11 -7.87 -0.74
N ALA A 92 7.11 -7.38 -1.99
CA ALA A 92 6.45 -6.10 -2.34
C ALA A 92 4.94 -6.11 -2.06
N ALA A 93 4.24 -7.19 -2.41
CA ALA A 93 2.82 -7.31 -2.18
C ALA A 93 2.47 -7.34 -0.68
N GLU A 94 3.30 -7.93 0.17
CA GLU A 94 3.12 -7.93 1.63
C GLU A 94 3.22 -6.51 2.21
N VAL A 95 4.18 -5.70 1.75
CA VAL A 95 4.30 -4.29 2.12
C VAL A 95 3.06 -3.49 1.68
N LEU A 96 2.56 -3.72 0.47
CA LEU A 96 1.36 -3.06 -0.04
C LEU A 96 0.08 -3.50 0.71
N VAL A 97 0.03 -4.75 1.17
CA VAL A 97 -1.04 -5.26 2.06
C VAL A 97 -1.03 -4.50 3.38
N GLN A 98 0.12 -4.39 4.02
CA GLN A 98 0.29 -3.64 5.28
C GLN A 98 -0.12 -2.17 5.10
N THR A 99 0.29 -1.54 4.00
CA THR A 99 -0.10 -0.17 3.64
C THR A 99 -1.62 -0.02 3.54
N CYS A 100 -2.31 -0.95 2.87
CA CYS A 100 -3.77 -0.92 2.75
C CYS A 100 -4.47 -1.12 4.11
N GLU A 101 -3.92 -1.95 4.98
CA GLU A 101 -4.45 -2.19 6.33
C GLU A 101 -4.31 -0.95 7.22
N GLU A 102 -3.19 -0.23 7.11
CA GLU A 102 -2.98 1.06 7.79
C GLU A 102 -3.95 2.13 7.31
N LEU A 103 -4.17 2.24 5.99
CA LEU A 103 -5.19 3.15 5.43
C LEU A 103 -6.60 2.83 5.94
N LEU A 104 -6.94 1.53 6.06
CA LEU A 104 -8.22 1.09 6.64
C LEU A 104 -8.33 1.40 8.13
N ALA A 105 -7.23 1.33 8.89
CA ALA A 105 -7.22 1.69 10.29
C ALA A 105 -7.41 3.20 10.49
N GLN A 106 -6.78 4.03 9.66
CA GLN A 106 -6.94 5.48 9.65
C GLN A 106 -8.38 5.88 9.31
N ALA A 107 -8.96 5.31 8.24
CA ALA A 107 -10.33 5.60 7.82
C ALA A 107 -11.40 5.23 8.88
N ARG A 108 -11.09 4.31 9.80
CA ARG A 108 -11.97 3.99 10.95
C ARG A 108 -11.86 4.99 12.10
N THR A 109 -10.74 5.71 12.18
CA THR A 109 -10.46 6.70 13.23
C THR A 109 -11.03 8.08 12.86
N ASP A 110 -11.15 8.36 11.56
CA ASP A 110 -11.72 9.60 11.01
C ASP A 110 -13.27 9.61 10.92
N GLY A 111 -13.96 8.57 11.41
CA GLY A 111 -15.42 8.43 11.39
C GLY A 111 -16.04 8.48 12.78
#